data_AF-A0AAN8JLT6-F1
#
_entry.id   AF-A0AAN8JLT6-F1
#
_cell.length_a   1.000
_cell.length_b   1.000
_cell.length_c   1.000
_cell.angle_alpha   90.00
_cell.angle_beta   90.00
_cell.angle_gamma   90.00
#
_symmetry.space_group_name_H-M   'P 1'
#
loop_
_entity.id
_entity.type
_entity.pdbx_description
1 polymer ?
#
loop_
_entity_poly.entity_id
_entity_poly.type
_entity_poly.pdbx_seq_one_letter_code
_entity_poly.pdbx_strand_id
1 'polypeptide(L)'
;MTSEIVCTICATFSSSKICDFFRHINMKHRTDPQFSLHCPIDGCWKPYASFNAYKSHVYRIHMKSQSKRETSDLSCHITCPVCSMENISNMKLFISHLSHLLNGVTVICPFDKCSCTYDKASSLRSHICRVHRPLCNKDNSVLKHEYLGISTCAFSDQAINEPTDLTEKGRPTMHTASHEQGDNFENNFIDSFALSILKIQELCYLPVSTVDTILSEINGIHELSFDALQFQIISLLTKQNVDVSVLDQIKECFCQNIFDKSVSYLKSNYLRNKYWKRQLRYVEPVRITLDKNECHESRSFEYIPLLESLKSILSVHQVLTDVMNPLPKPKSDAMQDFSHGRYFKENALFSKSEIALQIILYFDEFEVVNPLGSKRGIHKIAAVYYTLGNIYPWHRSELKTIQLCVLCPNTILKNVGFDEVLKPLIYDLHILETVGIEILNVEQKLFGTVAFVAADNLGSHQIGGFVESFSSNVENICRFCLGTSNQIQTQYNPDQFEFRNEVNYSNHVKKAAQDTGGRAHYLGVKHDSVLNNLNYYHVTRGLPPDCMHDVLEGVCRYELPLILQKLEKQKHFSRTTLFKIMEIWCQ
;
A
#
# COMPACT_ATOMS: atom_id res chain seq x y z
N MET A 1 8.10 41.01 -35.42
CA MET A 1 9.26 40.14 -35.71
C MET A 1 9.16 38.97 -34.74
N THR A 2 8.81 37.78 -35.21
CA THR A 2 8.74 36.57 -34.36
C THR A 2 10.17 36.10 -34.09
N SER A 3 10.62 36.12 -32.83
CA SER A 3 11.95 35.65 -32.47
C SER A 3 12.07 34.15 -32.75
N GLU A 4 13.11 33.75 -33.48
CA GLU A 4 13.43 32.34 -33.72
C GLU A 4 14.01 31.73 -32.44
N ILE A 5 13.49 30.56 -32.09
CA ILE A 5 13.92 29.79 -30.92
C ILE A 5 15.04 28.85 -31.36
N VAL A 6 16.26 29.05 -30.85
CA VAL A 6 17.46 28.28 -31.22
C VAL A 6 17.79 27.22 -30.17
N CYS A 7 18.18 26.02 -30.60
CA CYS A 7 18.57 24.94 -29.71
C CYS A 7 19.95 25.20 -29.11
N THR A 8 20.05 25.37 -27.80
CA THR A 8 21.33 25.63 -27.12
C THR A 8 22.20 24.38 -26.97
N ILE A 9 21.68 23.18 -27.26
CA ILE A 9 22.42 21.92 -27.13
C ILE A 9 23.18 21.61 -28.44
N CYS A 10 22.52 21.67 -29.59
CA CYS A 10 23.16 21.39 -30.88
C CYS A 10 23.51 22.62 -31.72
N ALA A 11 22.95 23.80 -31.42
CA ALA A 11 23.09 25.04 -32.19
C ALA A 11 22.75 24.93 -33.70
N THR A 12 22.18 23.81 -34.16
CA THR A 12 21.89 23.52 -35.57
C THR A 12 20.41 23.51 -35.91
N PHE A 13 19.54 23.72 -34.92
CA PHE A 13 18.09 23.78 -35.10
C PHE A 13 17.54 25.12 -34.59
N SER A 14 16.79 25.82 -35.44
CA SER A 14 15.96 26.95 -35.05
C SER A 14 14.52 26.73 -35.52
N SER A 15 13.54 27.24 -34.76
CA SER A 15 12.15 27.26 -35.19
C SER A 15 11.40 28.44 -34.58
N SER A 16 10.44 28.99 -35.33
CA SER A 16 9.49 29.99 -34.83
C SER A 16 8.33 29.37 -34.02
N LYS A 17 8.20 28.03 -34.03
CA LYS A 17 7.14 27.31 -33.30
C LYS A 17 7.73 26.48 -32.16
N ILE A 18 7.18 26.70 -30.95
CA ILE A 18 7.63 25.96 -29.77
C ILE A 18 7.37 24.45 -29.84
N CYS A 19 6.31 24.04 -30.55
CA CYS A 19 5.99 22.62 -30.76
C CYS A 19 7.08 21.93 -31.60
N ASP A 20 7.59 22.59 -32.64
CA ASP A 20 8.68 22.07 -33.46
C ASP A 20 9.98 22.00 -32.65
N PHE A 21 10.20 22.97 -31.76
CA PHE A 21 11.32 22.96 -30.83
C PHE A 21 11.24 21.81 -29.81
N PHE A 22 10.06 21.55 -29.21
CA PHE A 22 9.86 20.39 -28.34
C PHE A 22 10.14 19.08 -29.06
N ARG A 23 9.64 18.94 -30.28
CA ARG A 23 9.87 17.75 -31.11
C ARG A 23 11.37 17.56 -31.37
N HIS A 24 12.10 18.61 -31.73
CA HIS A 24 13.54 18.54 -31.92
C HIS A 24 14.29 18.09 -30.66
N ILE A 25 14.04 18.71 -29.50
CA ILE A 25 14.70 18.35 -28.24
C ILE A 25 14.36 16.90 -27.84
N ASN A 26 13.09 16.50 -27.98
CA ASN A 26 12.65 15.14 -27.68
C ASN A 26 13.34 14.10 -28.57
N MET A 27 13.52 14.41 -29.87
CA MET A 27 14.11 13.48 -30.84
C MET A 27 15.63 13.41 -30.84
N LYS A 28 16.32 14.51 -30.51
CA LYS A 28 17.77 14.62 -30.70
C LYS A 28 18.57 14.68 -29.40
N HIS A 29 17.95 15.12 -28.31
CA HIS A 29 18.67 15.46 -27.08
C HIS A 29 18.11 14.83 -25.81
N ARG A 30 16.90 14.26 -25.84
CA ARG A 30 16.26 13.68 -24.64
C ARG A 30 17.15 12.70 -23.86
N THR A 31 17.94 11.91 -24.58
CA THR A 31 18.82 10.88 -24.00
C THR A 31 20.26 11.34 -23.83
N ASP A 32 20.57 12.63 -23.99
CA ASP A 32 21.93 13.13 -23.80
C ASP A 32 22.39 12.94 -22.34
N PRO A 33 23.52 12.25 -22.09
CA PRO A 33 24.01 11.97 -20.74
C PRO A 33 24.29 13.22 -19.88
N GLN A 34 24.46 14.38 -20.51
CA GLN A 34 24.67 15.68 -19.86
C GLN A 34 23.59 16.69 -20.28
N PHE A 35 22.34 16.24 -20.41
CA PHE A 35 21.24 17.11 -20.83
C PHE A 35 21.15 18.38 -19.97
N SER A 36 21.38 19.53 -20.62
CA SER A 36 21.26 20.86 -20.00
C SER A 36 20.68 21.82 -21.03
N LEU A 37 19.40 22.16 -20.85
CA LEU A 37 18.68 23.04 -21.75
C LEU A 37 18.29 24.32 -21.03
N HIS A 38 18.69 25.46 -21.57
CA HIS A 38 18.17 26.75 -21.13
C HIS A 38 16.87 27.05 -21.87
N CYS A 39 15.89 27.63 -21.17
CA CYS A 39 14.68 28.11 -21.84
C CYS A 39 15.07 29.12 -22.93
N PRO A 40 14.71 28.90 -24.19
CA PRO A 40 15.12 29.76 -25.30
C PRO A 40 14.07 30.83 -25.65
N ILE A 41 13.06 31.03 -24.78
CA ILE A 41 12.00 32.03 -24.98
C ILE A 41 12.46 33.37 -24.40
N ASP A 42 12.32 34.44 -25.18
CA ASP A 42 12.72 35.80 -24.79
C ASP A 42 12.23 36.18 -23.39
N GLY A 43 13.16 36.63 -22.54
CA GLY A 43 12.90 37.01 -21.16
C GLY A 43 12.89 35.85 -20.14
N CYS A 44 13.20 34.61 -20.55
CA CYS A 44 13.31 33.47 -19.64
C CYS A 44 14.63 32.72 -19.82
N TRP A 45 15.45 32.68 -18.76
CA TRP A 45 16.78 32.06 -18.80
C TRP A 45 16.93 30.89 -17.83
N LYS A 46 15.85 30.14 -17.58
CA LYS A 46 15.86 29.04 -16.61
C LYS A 46 16.52 27.78 -17.20
N PRO A 47 17.50 27.16 -16.52
CA PRO A 47 18.11 25.90 -16.94
C PRO A 47 17.26 24.69 -16.50
N TYR A 48 17.30 23.63 -17.30
CA TYR A 48 16.62 22.35 -17.04
C TYR A 48 17.54 21.17 -17.30
N ALA A 49 17.63 20.29 -16.31
CA ALA A 49 18.39 19.04 -16.39
C ALA A 49 17.57 17.86 -16.95
N SER A 50 16.32 18.09 -17.37
CA SER A 50 15.52 17.08 -18.09
C SER A 50 14.51 17.74 -19.03
N PHE A 51 14.21 17.05 -20.14
CA PHE A 51 13.22 17.51 -21.12
C PHE A 51 11.83 17.70 -20.50
N ASN A 52 11.39 16.79 -19.61
CA ASN A 52 10.09 16.86 -18.96
C ASN A 52 9.95 18.09 -18.03
N ALA A 53 11.03 18.48 -17.34
CA ALA A 53 11.03 19.68 -16.51
C ALA A 53 10.93 20.96 -17.37
N TYR A 54 11.63 21.00 -18.50
CA TYR A 54 11.53 22.07 -19.48
C TYR A 54 10.12 22.17 -20.09
N LYS A 55 9.58 21.05 -20.62
CA LYS A 55 8.22 20.96 -21.19
C LYS A 55 7.19 21.49 -20.18
N SER A 56 7.25 21.03 -18.94
CA SER A 56 6.37 21.48 -17.85
C SER A 56 6.48 22.97 -17.56
N HIS A 57 7.69 23.54 -17.60
CA HIS A 57 7.90 24.96 -17.39
C HIS A 57 7.23 25.81 -18.48
N VAL A 58 7.48 25.47 -19.74
CA VAL A 58 6.95 26.23 -20.89
C VAL A 58 5.42 26.25 -20.87
N TYR A 59 4.78 25.10 -20.60
CA TYR A 59 3.32 25.06 -20.44
C TYR A 59 2.81 25.96 -19.31
N ARG A 60 3.49 25.98 -18.16
CA ARG A 60 3.02 26.72 -16.98
C ARG A 60 3.28 28.22 -17.06
N ILE A 61 4.39 28.64 -17.68
CA ILE A 61 4.86 30.03 -17.65
C ILE A 61 4.58 30.75 -18.96
N HIS A 62 4.77 30.08 -20.10
CA HIS A 62 4.76 30.73 -21.41
C HIS A 62 3.49 30.47 -22.23
N MET A 63 2.80 29.36 -22.00
CA MET A 63 1.55 29.04 -22.72
C MET A 63 0.29 29.54 -21.99
N LYS A 64 0.33 29.77 -20.67
CA LYS A 64 -0.81 30.33 -19.91
C LYS A 64 -1.01 31.84 -20.09
N SER A 65 -0.01 32.57 -20.61
CA SER A 65 -0.06 34.02 -20.79
C SER A 65 -0.69 34.50 -22.10
N GLN A 66 -0.96 33.61 -23.07
CA GLN A 66 -1.52 34.01 -24.37
C GLN A 66 -3.05 34.22 -24.40
N SER A 67 -3.73 34.27 -23.24
CA SER A 67 -5.20 34.47 -23.17
C SER A 67 -5.69 35.75 -22.48
N LYS A 68 -4.84 36.75 -22.23
CA LYS A 68 -5.31 38.05 -21.74
C LYS A 68 -4.81 39.19 -22.63
N ARG A 69 -5.74 39.71 -23.45
CA ARG A 69 -5.66 41.04 -24.04
C ARG A 69 -5.71 42.10 -22.93
N GLU A 70 -5.02 43.20 -23.24
CA GLU A 70 -4.80 44.42 -22.47
C GLU A 70 -6.00 44.88 -21.63
N THR A 71 -5.77 45.06 -20.34
CA THR A 71 -6.45 46.06 -19.51
C THR A 71 -5.41 46.64 -18.57
N SER A 72 -5.20 47.94 -18.68
CA SER A 72 -4.46 48.78 -17.74
C SER A 72 -5.15 48.75 -16.38
N ASP A 73 -4.45 48.37 -15.31
CA ASP A 73 -4.80 48.84 -13.96
C ASP A 73 -3.62 48.78 -12.97
N LEU A 74 -3.58 49.83 -12.15
CA LEU A 74 -2.57 50.26 -11.18
C LEU A 74 -2.17 49.16 -10.16
N SER A 75 -0.88 48.81 -10.04
CA SER A 75 -0.39 47.84 -9.03
C SER A 75 0.42 48.51 -7.92
N CYS A 76 0.01 48.35 -6.66
CA CYS A 76 0.81 48.70 -5.47
C CYS A 76 2.06 47.78 -5.36
N HIS A 77 3.22 48.36 -5.09
CA HIS A 77 4.52 47.70 -5.25
C HIS A 77 5.17 47.30 -3.91
N ILE A 78 5.69 46.06 -3.81
CA ILE A 78 6.47 45.57 -2.65
C ILE A 78 7.97 45.84 -2.93
N THR A 79 8.69 46.41 -1.95
CA THR A 79 10.12 46.73 -2.04
C THR A 79 10.96 45.79 -1.17
N CYS A 80 12.16 45.44 -1.64
CA CYS A 80 13.12 44.65 -0.87
C CYS A 80 14.11 45.57 -0.15
N PRO A 81 14.21 45.54 1.19
CA PRO A 81 15.14 46.42 1.92
C PRO A 81 16.62 45.99 1.82
N VAL A 82 16.90 44.82 1.23
CA VAL A 82 18.26 44.24 1.17
C VAL A 82 18.93 44.38 -0.20
N CYS A 83 18.14 44.53 -1.27
CA CYS A 83 18.65 44.82 -2.60
C CYS A 83 17.72 45.84 -3.26
N SER A 84 18.28 46.77 -4.03
CA SER A 84 17.58 47.91 -4.66
C SER A 84 16.57 47.53 -5.77
N MET A 85 15.96 46.34 -5.67
CA MET A 85 14.84 45.87 -6.48
C MET A 85 13.55 46.50 -5.96
N GLU A 86 12.98 47.36 -6.79
CA GLU A 86 11.65 47.95 -6.60
C GLU A 86 10.62 47.19 -7.46
N ASN A 87 9.34 47.25 -7.07
CA ASN A 87 8.19 46.82 -7.88
C ASN A 87 7.92 45.31 -8.01
N ILE A 88 7.95 44.58 -6.89
CA ILE A 88 7.47 43.19 -6.87
C ILE A 88 5.93 43.16 -6.83
N SER A 89 5.32 42.53 -7.84
CA SER A 89 3.88 42.62 -8.13
C SER A 89 2.97 41.69 -7.31
N ASN A 90 3.52 40.68 -6.62
CA ASN A 90 2.74 39.86 -5.68
C ASN A 90 3.62 39.10 -4.66
N MET A 91 2.98 38.61 -3.60
CA MET A 91 3.63 37.90 -2.48
C MET A 91 4.36 36.61 -2.89
N LYS A 92 3.86 35.87 -3.89
CA LYS A 92 4.54 34.66 -4.39
C LYS A 92 5.87 35.00 -5.07
N LEU A 93 5.90 36.09 -5.84
CA LEU A 93 7.11 36.61 -6.45
C LEU A 93 8.07 37.16 -5.40
N PHE A 94 7.58 37.80 -4.34
CA PHE A 94 8.42 38.27 -3.22
C PHE A 94 9.08 37.10 -2.46
N ILE A 95 8.34 36.03 -2.14
CA ILE A 95 8.90 34.83 -1.49
C ILE A 95 9.91 34.12 -2.41
N SER A 96 9.66 34.11 -3.72
CA SER A 96 10.63 33.62 -4.70
C SER A 96 11.87 34.53 -4.78
N HIS A 97 11.70 35.84 -4.66
CA HIS A 97 12.78 36.83 -4.69
C HIS A 97 13.67 36.77 -3.45
N LEU A 98 13.10 36.58 -2.25
CA LEU A 98 13.88 36.36 -1.01
C LEU A 98 14.81 35.14 -1.09
N SER A 99 14.55 34.23 -2.04
CA SER A 99 15.42 33.08 -2.30
C SER A 99 16.78 33.46 -2.92
N HIS A 100 16.92 34.69 -3.45
CA HIS A 100 18.19 35.20 -4.02
C HIS A 100 19.20 35.66 -2.95
N LEU A 101 18.77 35.93 -1.71
CA LEU A 101 19.64 36.45 -0.64
C LEU A 101 20.55 35.39 0.01
N LEU A 102 20.51 34.14 -0.49
CA LEU A 102 21.28 33.02 0.05
C LEU A 102 22.72 32.95 -0.42
N ASN A 103 23.46 34.02 -0.18
CA ASN A 103 24.92 33.98 -0.05
C ASN A 103 25.31 34.63 1.30
N GLY A 104 24.93 33.98 2.40
CA GLY A 104 25.49 34.26 3.73
C GLY A 104 24.88 35.40 4.55
N VAL A 105 23.69 35.90 4.23
CA VAL A 105 23.02 36.97 5.00
C VAL A 105 21.77 36.44 5.71
N THR A 106 21.66 36.72 7.02
CA THR A 106 20.49 36.38 7.85
C THR A 106 19.35 37.36 7.60
N VAL A 107 18.15 36.83 7.30
CA VAL A 107 16.94 37.62 7.01
C VAL A 107 15.89 37.42 8.09
N ILE A 108 15.26 38.50 8.56
CA ILE A 108 14.14 38.45 9.50
C ILE A 108 12.84 38.19 8.72
N CYS A 109 11.94 37.38 9.29
CA CYS A 109 10.61 37.15 8.73
C CYS A 109 9.89 38.48 8.42
N PRO A 110 9.30 38.63 7.21
CA PRO A 110 8.70 39.88 6.75
C PRO A 110 7.28 40.14 7.29
N PHE A 111 6.66 39.16 7.97
CA PHE A 111 5.32 39.31 8.55
C PHE A 111 5.37 40.13 9.85
N ASP A 112 4.39 41.03 10.00
CA ASP A 112 4.24 41.83 11.21
C ASP A 112 4.01 40.91 12.43
N LYS A 113 4.58 41.30 13.58
CA LYS A 113 4.62 40.49 14.82
C LYS A 113 5.40 39.17 14.74
N CYS A 114 6.21 38.95 13.70
CA CYS A 114 7.15 37.80 13.64
C CYS A 114 8.61 38.27 13.74
N SER A 115 9.35 37.74 14.72
CA SER A 115 10.76 38.07 14.97
C SER A 115 11.75 36.98 14.54
N CYS A 116 11.27 35.87 13.95
CA CYS A 116 12.11 34.76 13.55
C CYS A 116 13.10 35.13 12.44
N THR A 117 14.36 34.72 12.58
CA THR A 117 15.45 34.95 11.62
C THR A 117 15.86 33.65 10.93
N TYR A 118 16.27 33.75 9.67
CA TYR A 118 16.68 32.61 8.86
C TYR A 118 17.88 32.94 7.99
N ASP A 119 18.82 32.01 7.92
CA ASP A 119 20.02 32.03 7.08
C ASP A 119 19.87 31.11 5.84
N LYS A 120 18.77 30.34 5.76
CA LYS A 120 18.42 29.39 4.68
C LYS A 120 17.00 29.64 4.15
N ALA A 121 16.85 29.81 2.83
CA ALA A 121 15.55 30.08 2.20
C ALA A 121 14.60 28.90 2.25
N SER A 122 15.10 27.67 2.29
CA SER A 122 14.26 26.48 2.53
C SER A 122 13.61 26.53 3.92
N SER A 123 14.36 26.95 4.93
CA SER A 123 13.88 27.14 6.31
C SER A 123 12.87 28.29 6.40
N LEU A 124 13.16 29.43 5.79
CA LEU A 124 12.24 30.57 5.71
C LEU A 124 10.94 30.21 5.00
N ARG A 125 10.99 29.53 3.84
CA ARG A 125 9.79 29.06 3.12
C ARG A 125 8.97 28.08 3.95
N SER A 126 9.63 27.15 4.64
CA SER A 126 8.94 26.18 5.51
C SER A 126 8.24 26.88 6.67
N HIS A 127 8.88 27.86 7.30
CA HIS A 127 8.29 28.68 8.35
C HIS A 127 7.07 29.47 7.84
N ILE A 128 7.20 30.20 6.74
CA ILE A 128 6.09 30.99 6.16
C ILE A 128 4.91 30.09 5.81
N CYS A 129 5.15 28.93 5.18
CA CYS A 129 4.11 27.96 4.83
C CYS A 129 3.45 27.28 6.02
N ARG A 130 4.07 27.26 7.20
CA ARG A 130 3.52 26.62 8.41
C ARG A 130 2.87 27.61 9.35
N VAL A 131 3.46 28.80 9.51
CA VAL A 131 3.06 29.80 10.52
C VAL A 131 2.22 30.91 9.92
N HIS A 132 2.50 31.32 8.68
CA HIS A 132 1.85 32.48 8.05
C HIS A 132 0.98 32.14 6.83
N ARG A 133 0.74 30.85 6.58
CA ARG A 133 -0.11 30.34 5.49
C ARG A 133 -1.48 31.05 5.36
N PRO A 134 -2.20 31.39 6.44
CA PRO A 134 -3.48 32.10 6.35
C PRO A 134 -3.33 33.58 5.96
N LEU A 135 -2.14 34.14 6.14
CA LEU A 135 -1.82 35.55 5.89
C LEU A 135 -1.21 35.76 4.50
N CYS A 136 -0.72 34.70 3.84
CA CYS A 136 -0.12 34.75 2.50
C CYS A 136 -1.08 35.19 1.37
N ASN A 137 -2.39 35.23 1.64
CA ASN A 137 -3.42 35.66 0.70
C ASN A 137 -4.11 36.98 1.14
N LYS A 138 -3.66 37.61 2.22
CA LYS A 138 -4.19 38.89 2.70
C LYS A 138 -3.41 40.06 2.12
N ASP A 139 -3.99 41.26 2.14
CA ASP A 139 -3.37 42.50 1.66
C ASP A 139 -2.01 42.78 2.31
N ASN A 140 -1.21 43.63 1.67
CA ASN A 140 0.14 44.01 2.11
C ASN A 140 0.22 44.59 3.55
N SER A 141 -0.90 44.87 4.21
CA SER A 141 -1.00 45.34 5.60
C SER A 141 -0.50 44.34 6.66
N VAL A 142 -0.26 43.06 6.31
CA VAL A 142 0.30 42.04 7.22
C VAL A 142 1.84 41.97 7.21
N LEU A 143 2.51 42.82 6.43
CA LEU A 143 3.97 42.90 6.37
C LEU A 143 4.49 44.02 7.28
N LYS A 144 5.74 43.87 7.76
CA LYS A 144 6.40 44.95 8.49
C LYS A 144 6.54 46.18 7.60
N HIS A 145 6.41 47.36 8.20
CA HIS A 145 6.42 48.65 7.52
C HIS A 145 7.69 48.91 6.69
N GLU A 146 8.81 48.27 7.05
CA GLU A 146 10.07 48.32 6.31
C GLU A 146 10.02 47.65 4.92
N TYR A 147 8.94 46.93 4.59
CA TYR A 147 8.70 46.25 3.30
C TYR A 147 7.58 46.89 2.45
N LEU A 148 7.06 48.07 2.84
CA LEU A 148 5.91 48.73 2.19
C LEU A 148 6.27 50.12 1.64
N GLY A 149 6.00 50.36 0.35
CA GLY A 149 6.06 51.69 -0.29
C GLY A 149 4.76 52.49 -0.13
N ILE A 150 4.86 53.80 0.12
CA ILE A 150 3.77 54.78 0.31
C ILE A 150 2.98 54.92 -1.02
N SER A 151 1.63 54.93 -1.14
CA SER A 151 0.60 55.81 -0.54
C SER A 151 -0.85 55.29 -0.72
N THR A 152 -1.66 55.40 0.36
CA THR A 152 -3.10 55.78 0.50
C THR A 152 -4.25 55.23 -0.39
N CYS A 153 -4.97 54.26 0.18
CA CYS A 153 -6.43 54.05 0.39
C CYS A 153 -7.53 54.69 -0.53
N ALA A 154 -8.47 53.85 -1.01
CA ALA A 154 -9.91 53.87 -0.66
C ALA A 154 -10.65 52.60 -1.19
N PHE A 155 -11.48 51.99 -0.32
CA PHE A 155 -12.22 50.74 -0.52
C PHE A 155 -13.55 50.92 -1.28
N SER A 156 -13.95 49.90 -2.04
CA SER A 156 -15.35 49.44 -2.10
C SER A 156 -15.43 47.97 -2.55
N ASP A 157 -16.17 47.17 -1.78
CA ASP A 157 -16.39 45.72 -1.93
C ASP A 157 -17.23 45.35 -3.15
N GLN A 158 -16.85 44.29 -3.89
CA GLN A 158 -17.78 43.32 -4.48
C GLN A 158 -17.16 41.92 -4.58
N ALA A 159 -17.89 40.93 -4.05
CA ALA A 159 -17.55 39.52 -3.97
C ALA A 159 -17.66 38.78 -5.32
N ILE A 160 -16.80 37.78 -5.55
CA ILE A 160 -17.05 36.73 -6.55
C ILE A 160 -16.82 35.36 -5.90
N ASN A 161 -17.87 34.55 -5.98
CA ASN A 161 -18.13 33.29 -5.28
C ASN A 161 -17.26 32.11 -5.72
N GLU A 162 -17.05 31.19 -4.78
CA GLU A 162 -16.69 29.79 -5.01
C GLU A 162 -17.80 29.06 -5.79
N PRO A 163 -17.49 28.08 -6.66
CA PRO A 163 -18.48 27.08 -7.08
C PRO A 163 -18.58 25.97 -6.03
N THR A 164 -19.80 25.81 -5.54
CA THR A 164 -20.31 24.79 -4.62
C THR A 164 -20.30 23.36 -5.18
N ASP A 165 -20.35 22.43 -4.23
CA ASP A 165 -20.55 20.97 -4.33
C ASP A 165 -21.53 20.49 -5.42
N LEU A 166 -21.25 19.30 -5.96
CA LEU A 166 -22.27 18.39 -6.48
C LEU A 166 -22.08 17.01 -5.85
N THR A 167 -22.99 16.69 -4.93
CA THR A 167 -23.37 15.34 -4.52
C THR A 167 -23.90 14.56 -5.73
N GLU A 168 -23.60 13.26 -5.85
CA GLU A 168 -24.50 12.36 -6.57
C GLU A 168 -24.39 10.89 -6.16
N LYS A 169 -25.57 10.31 -5.92
CA LYS A 169 -25.87 8.89 -5.73
C LYS A 169 -25.85 8.17 -7.08
N GLY A 170 -25.55 6.86 -7.08
CA GLY A 170 -26.11 5.95 -8.08
C GLY A 170 -25.16 4.87 -8.60
N ARG A 171 -25.42 3.63 -8.19
CA ARG A 171 -25.00 2.39 -8.87
C ARG A 171 -25.62 2.38 -10.30
N PRO A 172 -24.92 1.98 -11.38
CA PRO A 172 -25.53 1.95 -12.71
C PRO A 172 -26.40 0.70 -12.89
N THR A 173 -27.66 0.90 -13.26
CA THR A 173 -28.55 -0.09 -13.87
C THR A 173 -28.46 -0.03 -15.39
N MET A 174 -28.72 -1.17 -16.03
CA MET A 174 -28.53 -1.45 -17.46
C MET A 174 -29.48 -0.70 -18.43
N HIS A 175 -28.92 -0.50 -19.64
CA HIS A 175 -29.52 -0.35 -20.98
C HIS A 175 -29.97 1.04 -21.50
N THR A 176 -29.32 1.48 -22.59
CA THR A 176 -29.96 1.59 -23.93
C THR A 176 -28.89 1.59 -25.03
N ALA A 177 -28.99 0.61 -25.93
CA ALA A 177 -28.00 0.26 -26.94
C ALA A 177 -28.08 1.15 -28.20
N SER A 178 -27.11 2.04 -28.37
CA SER A 178 -26.63 2.50 -29.69
C SER A 178 -25.33 3.34 -29.64
N HIS A 179 -24.89 3.79 -28.46
CA HIS A 179 -23.58 4.45 -28.23
C HIS A 179 -22.58 3.62 -27.40
N GLU A 180 -22.96 2.41 -26.95
CA GLU A 180 -22.25 1.66 -25.89
C GLU A 180 -20.90 1.03 -26.32
N GLN A 181 -20.56 0.93 -27.61
CA GLN A 181 -19.34 0.22 -28.04
C GLN A 181 -18.03 1.03 -27.89
N GLY A 182 -18.06 2.34 -28.15
CA GLY A 182 -16.88 3.21 -28.08
C GLY A 182 -16.43 3.50 -26.64
N ASP A 183 -17.37 3.88 -25.78
CA ASP A 183 -17.09 4.16 -24.36
C ASP A 183 -16.66 2.89 -23.60
N ASN A 184 -17.18 1.72 -23.98
CA ASN A 184 -16.76 0.46 -23.39
C ASN A 184 -15.33 0.10 -23.81
N PHE A 185 -14.95 0.31 -25.07
CA PHE A 185 -13.55 0.11 -25.50
C PHE A 185 -12.58 1.03 -24.77
N GLU A 186 -12.92 2.32 -24.64
CA GLU A 186 -12.07 3.29 -23.95
C GLU A 186 -11.81 2.92 -22.49
N ASN A 187 -12.87 2.60 -21.75
CA ASN A 187 -12.75 2.18 -20.35
C ASN A 187 -11.96 0.88 -20.21
N ASN A 188 -12.21 -0.11 -21.09
CA ASN A 188 -11.47 -1.37 -21.10
C ASN A 188 -9.97 -1.17 -21.36
N PHE A 189 -9.59 -0.21 -22.20
CA PHE A 189 -8.18 0.11 -22.46
C PHE A 189 -7.52 0.72 -21.22
N ILE A 190 -8.16 1.73 -20.59
CA ILE A 190 -7.61 2.37 -19.38
C ILE A 190 -7.47 1.34 -18.26
N ASP A 191 -8.47 0.47 -18.07
CA ASP A 191 -8.42 -0.60 -17.08
C ASP A 191 -7.29 -1.61 -17.36
N SER A 192 -7.16 -2.04 -18.61
CA SER A 192 -6.07 -2.94 -19.02
C SER A 192 -4.70 -2.32 -18.80
N PHE A 193 -4.55 -1.02 -19.09
CA PHE A 193 -3.30 -0.30 -18.86
C PHE A 193 -3.02 -0.14 -17.36
N ALA A 194 -4.01 0.26 -16.56
CA ALA A 194 -3.89 0.37 -15.11
C ALA A 194 -3.52 -0.95 -14.44
N LEU A 195 -4.10 -2.07 -14.88
CA LEU A 195 -3.78 -3.41 -14.40
C LEU A 195 -2.38 -3.86 -14.83
N SER A 196 -1.94 -3.50 -16.04
CA SER A 196 -0.59 -3.79 -16.52
C SER A 196 0.46 -3.10 -15.66
N ILE A 197 0.22 -1.84 -15.29
CA ILE A 197 1.09 -1.08 -14.37
C ILE A 197 1.12 -1.74 -13.00
N LEU A 198 -0.04 -2.13 -12.46
CA LEU A 198 -0.11 -2.80 -11.16
C LEU A 198 0.65 -4.13 -11.17
N LYS A 199 0.52 -4.93 -12.24
CA LYS A 199 1.28 -6.18 -12.41
C LYS A 199 2.78 -5.92 -12.43
N ILE A 200 3.25 -4.93 -13.18
CA ILE A 200 4.67 -4.57 -13.24
C ILE A 200 5.17 -4.13 -11.85
N GLN A 201 4.37 -3.36 -11.12
CA GLN A 201 4.74 -2.90 -9.79
C GLN A 201 4.82 -4.06 -8.79
N GLU A 202 3.76 -4.87 -8.69
CA GLU A 202 3.59 -5.85 -7.60
C GLU A 202 4.18 -7.23 -7.93
N LEU A 203 4.10 -7.70 -9.18
CA LEU A 203 4.62 -9.03 -9.55
C LEU A 203 6.10 -9.00 -9.92
N CYS A 204 6.60 -7.87 -10.45
CA CYS A 204 8.02 -7.69 -10.72
C CYS A 204 8.76 -6.98 -9.58
N TYR A 205 8.08 -6.69 -8.47
CA TYR A 205 8.62 -6.03 -7.27
C TYR A 205 9.37 -4.72 -7.58
N LEU A 206 8.87 -3.95 -8.54
CA LEU A 206 9.52 -2.71 -8.96
C LEU A 206 9.16 -1.55 -8.03
N PRO A 207 10.15 -0.77 -7.55
CA PRO A 207 9.88 0.44 -6.79
C PRO A 207 8.98 1.41 -7.58
N VAL A 208 8.12 2.13 -6.86
CA VAL A 208 7.21 3.13 -7.45
C VAL A 208 7.95 4.13 -8.33
N SER A 209 9.15 4.55 -7.93
CA SER A 209 10.01 5.46 -8.71
C SER A 209 10.48 4.84 -10.03
N THR A 210 10.76 3.53 -10.04
CA THR A 210 11.13 2.78 -11.24
C THR A 210 9.92 2.66 -12.17
N VAL A 211 8.74 2.36 -11.63
CA VAL A 211 7.49 2.32 -12.41
C VAL A 211 7.18 3.68 -13.03
N ASP A 212 7.34 4.78 -12.28
CA ASP A 212 7.19 6.14 -12.80
C ASP A 212 8.16 6.45 -13.95
N THR A 213 9.40 5.95 -13.85
CA THR A 213 10.41 6.10 -14.91
C THR A 213 10.01 5.32 -16.15
N ILE A 214 9.63 4.04 -16.00
CA ILE A 214 9.16 3.19 -17.09
C ILE A 214 7.97 3.84 -17.81
N LEU A 215 7.00 4.36 -17.06
CA LEU A 215 5.82 5.04 -17.62
C LEU A 215 6.19 6.30 -18.40
N SER A 216 7.14 7.10 -17.91
CA SER A 216 7.65 8.27 -18.62
C SER A 216 8.31 7.90 -19.95
N GLU A 217 9.05 6.78 -19.99
CA GLU A 217 9.70 6.30 -21.21
C GLU A 217 8.70 5.71 -22.20
N ILE A 218 7.75 4.89 -21.75
CA ILE A 218 6.66 4.37 -22.59
C ILE A 218 5.86 5.53 -23.19
N ASN A 219 5.47 6.52 -22.38
CA ASN A 219 4.76 7.71 -22.88
C ASN A 219 5.61 8.48 -23.90
N GLY A 220 6.91 8.57 -23.69
CA GLY A 220 7.84 9.20 -24.62
C GLY A 220 7.91 8.51 -25.98
N ILE A 221 8.07 7.19 -25.98
CA ILE A 221 8.11 6.37 -27.19
C ILE A 221 6.77 6.42 -27.92
N HIS A 222 5.67 6.35 -27.16
CA HIS A 222 4.33 6.46 -27.71
C HIS A 222 4.10 7.82 -28.40
N GLU A 223 4.41 8.94 -27.73
CA GLU A 223 4.35 10.29 -28.31
C GLU A 223 5.12 10.35 -29.64
N LEU A 224 6.37 9.85 -29.67
CA LEU A 224 7.19 9.84 -30.89
C LEU A 224 6.61 8.97 -32.02
N SER A 225 6.14 7.76 -31.68
CA SER A 225 5.56 6.85 -32.67
C SER A 225 4.26 7.40 -33.25
N PHE A 226 3.45 8.07 -32.41
CA PHE A 226 2.17 8.61 -32.77
C PHE A 226 2.32 9.87 -33.63
N ASP A 227 3.26 10.75 -33.28
CA ASP A 227 3.64 11.90 -34.10
C ASP A 227 4.12 11.47 -35.50
N ALA A 228 4.92 10.39 -35.58
CA ALA A 228 5.40 9.86 -36.84
C ALA A 228 4.27 9.30 -37.70
N LEU A 229 3.33 8.56 -37.09
CA LEU A 229 2.14 8.04 -37.76
C LEU A 229 1.23 9.17 -38.25
N GLN A 230 0.97 10.17 -37.41
CA GLN A 230 0.19 11.35 -37.77
C GLN A 230 0.82 12.05 -38.97
N PHE A 231 2.14 12.24 -38.97
CA PHE A 231 2.86 12.84 -40.10
C PHE A 231 2.71 12.02 -41.39
N GLN A 232 2.83 10.69 -41.32
CA GLN A 232 2.67 9.82 -42.48
C GLN A 232 1.26 9.90 -43.08
N ILE A 233 0.23 9.84 -42.23
CA ILE A 233 -1.17 9.90 -42.67
C ILE A 233 -1.48 11.28 -43.27
N ILE A 234 -1.13 12.36 -42.59
CA ILE A 234 -1.36 13.73 -43.09
C ILE A 234 -0.61 13.96 -44.41
N SER A 235 0.64 13.51 -44.52
CA SER A 235 1.42 13.62 -45.76
C SER A 235 0.76 12.87 -46.92
N LEU A 236 0.26 11.66 -46.68
CA LEU A 236 -0.44 10.87 -47.69
C LEU A 236 -1.74 11.53 -48.13
N LEU A 237 -2.57 12.00 -47.21
CA LEU A 237 -3.84 12.67 -47.53
C LEU A 237 -3.63 14.00 -48.24
N THR A 238 -2.59 14.75 -47.88
CA THR A 238 -2.20 15.99 -48.57
C THR A 238 -1.80 15.70 -50.01
N LYS A 239 -1.05 14.61 -50.26
CA LYS A 239 -0.70 14.17 -51.63
C LYS A 239 -1.92 13.77 -52.47
N GLN A 240 -3.00 13.33 -51.85
CA GLN A 240 -4.25 12.99 -52.52
C GLN A 240 -5.18 14.20 -52.74
N ASN A 241 -4.71 15.44 -52.48
CA ASN A 241 -5.50 16.66 -52.57
C ASN A 241 -6.80 16.62 -51.74
N VAL A 242 -6.76 15.98 -50.57
CA VAL A 242 -7.86 16.05 -49.60
C VAL A 242 -8.02 17.49 -49.10
N ASP A 243 -9.26 17.94 -48.95
CA ASP A 243 -9.59 19.30 -48.53
C ASP A 243 -8.99 19.64 -47.15
N VAL A 244 -8.55 20.89 -47.00
CA VAL A 244 -7.89 21.38 -45.78
C VAL A 244 -8.80 21.26 -44.56
N SER A 245 -10.12 21.48 -44.71
CA SER A 245 -11.07 21.35 -43.61
C SER A 245 -11.15 19.92 -43.09
N VAL A 246 -11.07 18.92 -43.97
CA VAL A 246 -11.07 17.50 -43.61
C VAL A 246 -9.74 17.13 -42.95
N LEU A 247 -8.61 17.67 -43.44
CA LEU A 247 -7.31 17.47 -42.79
C LEU A 247 -7.27 18.03 -41.38
N ASP A 248 -7.91 19.17 -41.13
CA ASP A 248 -7.97 19.77 -39.79
C ASP A 248 -8.87 18.97 -38.84
N GLN A 249 -10.01 18.43 -39.32
CA GLN A 249 -10.83 17.49 -38.55
C GLN A 249 -10.03 16.22 -38.18
N ILE A 250 -9.26 15.67 -39.12
CA ILE A 250 -8.42 14.49 -38.86
C ILE A 250 -7.32 14.80 -37.84
N LYS A 251 -6.70 15.99 -37.90
CA LYS A 251 -5.73 16.43 -36.88
C LYS A 251 -6.36 16.51 -35.50
N GLU A 252 -7.60 17.01 -35.42
CA GLU A 252 -8.34 17.08 -34.16
C GLU A 252 -8.64 15.68 -33.59
N CYS A 253 -8.95 14.69 -34.44
CA CYS A 253 -9.09 13.29 -34.02
C CYS A 253 -7.81 12.74 -33.38
N PHE A 254 -6.62 13.10 -33.90
CA PHE A 254 -5.35 12.70 -33.30
C PHE A 254 -5.10 13.32 -31.92
N CYS A 255 -5.71 14.49 -31.62
CA CYS A 255 -5.60 15.11 -30.30
C CYS A 255 -6.36 14.34 -29.20
N GLN A 256 -7.26 13.43 -29.57
CA GLN A 256 -8.04 12.60 -28.64
C GLN A 256 -7.45 11.18 -28.53
N ASN A 257 -6.16 11.08 -28.25
CA ASN A 257 -5.51 9.77 -28.10
C ASN A 257 -5.89 9.11 -26.76
N ILE A 258 -6.42 7.89 -26.85
CA ILE A 258 -6.78 7.03 -25.72
C ILE A 258 -5.61 6.79 -24.76
N PHE A 259 -4.37 6.73 -25.27
CA PHE A 259 -3.19 6.51 -24.46
C PHE A 259 -2.89 7.73 -23.57
N ASP A 260 -2.92 8.93 -24.14
CA ASP A 260 -2.65 10.18 -23.39
C ASP A 260 -3.73 10.42 -22.33
N LYS A 261 -4.99 10.11 -22.66
CA LYS A 261 -6.10 10.09 -21.71
C LYS A 261 -5.82 9.11 -20.58
N SER A 262 -5.36 7.89 -20.88
CA SER A 262 -5.01 6.86 -19.88
C SER A 262 -3.86 7.32 -18.97
N VAL A 263 -2.79 7.88 -19.53
CA VAL A 263 -1.65 8.42 -18.79
C VAL A 263 -2.10 9.56 -17.87
N SER A 264 -3.05 10.39 -18.28
CA SER A 264 -3.58 11.47 -17.43
C SER A 264 -4.15 10.96 -16.09
N TYR A 265 -4.72 9.74 -16.08
CA TYR A 265 -5.25 9.06 -14.90
C TYR A 265 -4.21 8.24 -14.12
N LEU A 266 -3.04 7.95 -14.70
CA LEU A 266 -2.10 6.95 -14.18
C LEU A 266 -0.65 7.45 -14.02
N LYS A 267 -0.38 8.70 -14.39
CA LYS A 267 0.97 9.30 -14.43
C LYS A 267 1.70 9.38 -13.09
N SER A 268 0.99 9.32 -11.96
CA SER A 268 1.60 9.41 -10.64
C SER A 268 1.03 8.36 -9.70
N ASN A 269 1.83 7.97 -8.70
CA ASN A 269 1.39 7.00 -7.70
C ASN A 269 0.06 7.36 -7.03
N TYR A 270 -0.15 8.65 -6.72
CA TYR A 270 -1.41 9.13 -6.17
C TYR A 270 -2.60 8.87 -7.10
N LEU A 271 -2.44 9.18 -8.39
CA LEU A 271 -3.51 9.00 -9.37
C LEU A 271 -3.77 7.52 -9.65
N ARG A 272 -2.73 6.69 -9.72
CA ARG A 272 -2.85 5.23 -9.82
C ARG A 272 -3.60 4.64 -8.64
N ASN A 273 -3.20 4.98 -7.41
CA ASN A 273 -3.91 4.53 -6.20
C ASN A 273 -5.36 5.00 -6.20
N LYS A 274 -5.64 6.26 -6.56
CA LYS A 274 -7.02 6.75 -6.69
C LYS A 274 -7.81 5.96 -7.74
N TYR A 275 -7.19 5.62 -8.85
CA TYR A 275 -7.81 4.83 -9.93
C TYR A 275 -8.11 3.41 -9.47
N TRP A 276 -7.12 2.71 -8.89
CA TRP A 276 -7.27 1.34 -8.39
C TRP A 276 -8.29 1.25 -7.26
N LYS A 277 -8.31 2.19 -6.31
CA LYS A 277 -9.33 2.24 -5.25
C LYS A 277 -10.75 2.38 -5.81
N ARG A 278 -10.92 3.05 -6.95
CA ARG A 278 -12.22 3.26 -7.58
C ARG A 278 -12.65 2.08 -8.45
N GLN A 279 -11.74 1.53 -9.26
CA GLN A 279 -12.07 0.50 -10.25
C GLN A 279 -11.88 -0.93 -9.76
N LEU A 280 -10.92 -1.16 -8.85
CA LEU A 280 -10.71 -2.47 -8.26
C LEU A 280 -11.56 -2.60 -7.00
N ARG A 281 -11.86 -3.84 -6.62
CA ARG A 281 -12.55 -4.19 -5.37
C ARG A 281 -11.60 -4.04 -4.17
N TYR A 282 -11.06 -2.83 -4.01
CA TYR A 282 -10.11 -2.48 -2.96
C TYR A 282 -10.82 -2.38 -1.62
N VAL A 283 -10.31 -3.10 -0.63
CA VAL A 283 -10.74 -2.99 0.75
C VAL A 283 -9.77 -2.09 1.49
N GLU A 284 -10.26 -0.94 1.92
CA GLU A 284 -9.42 0.06 2.59
C GLU A 284 -9.10 -0.37 4.04
N PRO A 285 -7.82 -0.31 4.45
CA PRO A 285 -7.45 -0.49 5.84
C PRO A 285 -8.09 0.58 6.73
N VAL A 286 -8.58 0.15 7.88
CA VAL A 286 -9.14 0.98 8.94
C VAL A 286 -8.07 1.17 10.01
N ARG A 287 -7.66 2.42 10.22
CA ARG A 287 -6.74 2.77 11.30
C ARG A 287 -7.48 2.78 12.63
N ILE A 288 -7.12 1.88 13.53
CA ILE A 288 -7.62 1.84 14.90
C ILE A 288 -6.70 2.69 15.78
N THR A 289 -7.24 3.75 16.37
CA THR A 289 -6.50 4.62 17.29
C THR A 289 -6.83 4.23 18.73
N LEU A 290 -5.80 3.98 19.52
CA LEU A 290 -5.90 3.66 20.94
C LEU A 290 -5.79 4.95 21.77
N ASP A 291 -6.31 4.89 22.99
CA ASP A 291 -6.20 6.00 23.93
C ASP A 291 -4.75 6.43 24.15
N LYS A 292 -4.58 7.74 24.36
CA LYS A 292 -3.27 8.36 24.55
C LYS A 292 -2.61 7.79 25.80
N ASN A 293 -1.31 7.52 25.69
CA ASN A 293 -0.49 7.08 26.81
C ASN A 293 -0.27 8.24 27.76
N GLU A 294 0.35 7.94 28.91
CA GLU A 294 0.92 8.93 29.82
C GLU A 294 1.81 9.97 29.11
N CYS A 295 2.41 9.63 27.97
CA CYS A 295 3.25 10.50 27.14
C CYS A 295 2.51 11.26 26.01
N HIS A 296 1.17 11.21 25.92
CA HIS A 296 0.35 11.87 24.89
C HIS A 296 0.58 11.48 23.41
N GLU A 297 1.36 10.43 23.13
CA GLU A 297 1.54 9.91 21.76
C GLU A 297 0.30 9.13 21.30
N SER A 298 -0.19 9.41 20.08
CA SER A 298 -1.26 8.61 19.48
C SER A 298 -0.69 7.27 19.02
N ARG A 299 -1.17 6.17 19.60
CA ARG A 299 -0.85 4.82 19.14
C ARG A 299 -1.94 4.33 18.22
N SER A 300 -1.56 3.78 17.08
CA SER A 300 -2.50 3.20 16.14
C SER A 300 -1.96 1.92 15.51
N PHE A 301 -2.88 1.05 15.13
CA PHE A 301 -2.61 -0.12 14.32
C PHE A 301 -3.59 -0.17 13.14
N GLU A 302 -3.31 -0.99 12.15
CA GLU A 302 -4.12 -1.08 10.94
C GLU A 302 -4.90 -2.40 10.94
N TYR A 303 -6.20 -2.32 10.70
CA TYR A 303 -7.11 -3.46 10.54
C TYR A 303 -7.69 -3.47 9.13
N ILE A 304 -7.69 -4.61 8.45
CA ILE A 304 -8.34 -4.76 7.15
C ILE A 304 -9.65 -5.53 7.40
N PRO A 305 -10.83 -4.91 7.14
CA PRO A 305 -12.13 -5.53 7.38
C PRO A 305 -12.25 -6.91 6.73
N LEU A 306 -12.44 -7.94 7.56
CA LEU A 306 -12.48 -9.33 7.12
C LEU A 306 -13.71 -9.55 6.24
N LEU A 307 -14.88 -9.05 6.64
CA LEU A 307 -16.12 -9.30 5.91
C LEU A 307 -16.09 -8.71 4.49
N GLU A 308 -15.61 -7.48 4.33
CA GLU A 308 -15.48 -6.84 3.02
C GLU A 308 -14.41 -7.51 2.16
N SER A 309 -13.32 -7.97 2.79
CA SER A 309 -12.28 -8.74 2.09
C SER A 309 -12.80 -10.08 1.60
N LEU A 310 -13.57 -10.80 2.41
CA LEU A 310 -14.22 -12.06 2.00
C LEU A 310 -15.20 -11.84 0.85
N LYS A 311 -16.04 -10.79 0.89
CA LYS A 311 -16.94 -10.43 -0.23
C LYS A 311 -16.14 -10.14 -1.51
N SER A 312 -15.03 -9.42 -1.38
CA SER A 312 -14.13 -9.13 -2.51
C SER A 312 -13.50 -10.41 -3.08
N ILE A 313 -13.00 -11.31 -2.23
CA ILE A 313 -12.39 -12.57 -2.65
C ILE A 313 -13.40 -13.52 -3.29
N LEU A 314 -14.57 -13.69 -2.68
CA LEU A 314 -15.66 -14.56 -3.16
C LEU A 314 -16.35 -14.02 -4.42
N SER A 315 -16.08 -12.77 -4.78
CA SER A 315 -16.54 -12.22 -6.06
C SER A 315 -15.65 -12.62 -7.25
N VAL A 316 -14.54 -13.33 -6.99
CA VAL A 316 -13.72 -14.00 -8.01
C VAL A 316 -14.34 -15.35 -8.35
N HIS A 317 -14.71 -15.55 -9.61
CA HIS A 317 -15.47 -16.72 -10.05
C HIS A 317 -14.80 -18.06 -9.69
N GLN A 318 -13.47 -18.16 -9.84
CA GLN A 318 -12.75 -19.40 -9.49
C GLN A 318 -12.84 -19.68 -7.98
N VAL A 319 -12.64 -18.66 -7.14
CA VAL A 319 -12.69 -18.84 -5.68
C VAL A 319 -14.09 -19.22 -5.21
N LEU A 320 -15.11 -18.58 -5.77
CA LEU A 320 -16.50 -18.94 -5.49
C LEU A 320 -16.80 -20.38 -5.92
N THR A 321 -16.34 -20.76 -7.11
CA THR A 321 -16.51 -22.13 -7.62
C THR A 321 -15.85 -23.15 -6.70
N ASP A 322 -14.64 -22.89 -6.22
CA ASP A 322 -13.94 -23.77 -5.28
C ASP A 322 -14.70 -23.90 -3.95
N VAL A 323 -15.27 -22.80 -3.44
CA VAL A 323 -16.05 -22.79 -2.19
C VAL A 323 -17.36 -23.55 -2.33
N MET A 324 -18.05 -23.37 -3.46
CA MET A 324 -19.35 -24.00 -3.73
C MET A 324 -19.21 -25.47 -4.13
N ASN A 325 -18.01 -25.93 -4.50
CA ASN A 325 -17.71 -27.32 -4.85
C ASN A 325 -16.62 -27.87 -3.91
N PRO A 326 -17.00 -28.28 -2.67
CA PRO A 326 -16.06 -28.82 -1.70
C PRO A 326 -15.22 -29.97 -2.23
N LEU A 327 -14.02 -30.13 -1.67
CA LEU A 327 -13.11 -31.22 -2.02
C LEU A 327 -13.81 -32.58 -1.87
N PRO A 328 -13.66 -33.48 -2.86
CA PRO A 328 -14.19 -34.82 -2.72
C PRO A 328 -13.52 -35.54 -1.54
N LYS A 329 -14.29 -36.42 -0.89
CA LYS A 329 -13.81 -37.27 0.20
C LYS A 329 -12.52 -38.01 -0.23
N PRO A 330 -11.58 -38.25 0.71
CA PRO A 330 -10.33 -38.89 0.37
C PRO A 330 -10.60 -40.29 -0.17
N LYS A 331 -9.89 -40.65 -1.24
CA LYS A 331 -9.97 -42.00 -1.83
C LYS A 331 -9.17 -43.05 -1.06
N SER A 332 -8.33 -42.61 -0.13
CA SER A 332 -7.48 -43.45 0.71
C SER A 332 -7.69 -43.14 2.18
N ASP A 333 -7.17 -44.01 3.04
CA ASP A 333 -7.17 -43.80 4.50
C ASP A 333 -6.27 -42.63 4.96
N ALA A 334 -5.58 -41.96 4.03
CA ALA A 334 -4.71 -40.83 4.35
C ALA A 334 -5.49 -39.51 4.45
N MET A 335 -5.18 -38.71 5.47
CA MET A 335 -5.66 -37.34 5.57
C MET A 335 -4.98 -36.47 4.50
N GLN A 336 -5.75 -35.64 3.80
CA GLN A 336 -5.27 -34.79 2.70
C GLN A 336 -5.62 -33.31 2.90
N ASP A 337 -6.67 -33.02 3.68
CA ASP A 337 -7.11 -31.67 3.98
C ASP A 337 -7.70 -31.61 5.40
N PHE A 338 -7.81 -30.39 5.95
CA PHE A 338 -8.42 -30.11 7.25
C PHE A 338 -9.82 -30.71 7.38
N SER A 339 -10.63 -30.66 6.31
CA SER A 339 -11.99 -31.20 6.27
C SER A 339 -12.09 -32.70 6.56
N HIS A 340 -10.98 -33.45 6.39
CA HIS A 340 -10.95 -34.89 6.68
C HIS A 340 -10.76 -35.17 8.17
N GLY A 341 -10.26 -34.19 8.92
CA GLY A 341 -9.94 -34.29 10.34
C GLY A 341 -11.17 -34.41 11.24
N ARG A 342 -10.94 -34.97 12.43
CA ARG A 342 -11.98 -35.13 13.46
C ARG A 342 -12.58 -33.78 13.90
N TYR A 343 -11.75 -32.75 14.03
CA TYR A 343 -12.21 -31.42 14.45
C TYR A 343 -13.23 -30.81 13.49
N PHE A 344 -12.99 -30.87 12.17
CA PHE A 344 -13.96 -30.41 11.17
C PHE A 344 -15.30 -31.16 11.29
N LYS A 345 -15.23 -32.49 11.40
CA LYS A 345 -16.42 -33.35 11.47
C LYS A 345 -17.25 -33.15 12.74
N GLU A 346 -16.61 -32.79 13.86
CA GLU A 346 -17.27 -32.53 15.14
C GLU A 346 -17.71 -31.07 15.32
N ASN A 347 -17.19 -30.15 14.49
CA ASN A 347 -17.51 -28.74 14.59
C ASN A 347 -18.97 -28.48 14.22
N ALA A 348 -19.72 -27.80 15.09
CA ALA A 348 -21.16 -27.63 14.94
C ALA A 348 -21.58 -26.76 13.74
N LEU A 349 -20.66 -25.97 13.16
CA LEU A 349 -20.88 -25.20 11.94
C LEU A 349 -20.49 -26.03 10.70
N PHE A 350 -19.25 -26.51 10.65
CA PHE A 350 -18.72 -27.22 9.48
C PHE A 350 -19.43 -28.55 9.21
N SER A 351 -19.86 -29.27 10.26
CA SER A 351 -20.61 -30.53 10.12
C SER A 351 -22.00 -30.35 9.52
N LYS A 352 -22.59 -29.14 9.59
CA LYS A 352 -23.92 -28.83 9.06
C LYS A 352 -23.90 -28.29 7.64
N SER A 353 -22.78 -27.70 7.21
CA SER A 353 -22.65 -27.06 5.91
C SER A 353 -21.24 -27.20 5.37
N GLU A 354 -21.08 -28.00 4.32
CA GLU A 354 -19.78 -28.24 3.67
C GLU A 354 -19.22 -26.97 2.99
N ILE A 355 -20.08 -26.02 2.63
CA ILE A 355 -19.70 -24.73 2.04
C ILE A 355 -19.44 -23.64 3.08
N ALA A 356 -19.50 -23.97 4.38
CA ALA A 356 -19.18 -23.00 5.42
C ALA A 356 -17.71 -22.53 5.27
N LEU A 357 -17.49 -21.22 5.36
CA LEU A 357 -16.18 -20.63 5.14
C LEU A 357 -15.22 -21.02 6.27
N GLN A 358 -14.11 -21.63 5.88
CA GLN A 358 -13.05 -22.11 6.76
C GLN A 358 -11.97 -21.02 6.82
N ILE A 359 -11.97 -20.20 7.86
CA ILE A 359 -10.97 -19.14 7.99
C ILE A 359 -9.73 -19.70 8.68
N ILE A 360 -8.63 -19.84 7.94
CA ILE A 360 -7.35 -20.24 8.52
C ILE A 360 -6.60 -18.96 8.86
N LEU A 361 -6.35 -18.72 10.14
CA LEU A 361 -5.58 -17.56 10.58
C LEU A 361 -4.10 -17.94 10.73
N TYR A 362 -3.22 -16.97 10.47
CA TYR A 362 -1.80 -17.07 10.78
C TYR A 362 -1.39 -15.90 11.65
N PHE A 363 -0.60 -16.16 12.70
CA PHE A 363 0.01 -15.12 13.52
C PHE A 363 1.53 -15.22 13.43
N ASP A 364 2.16 -14.08 13.14
CA ASP A 364 3.62 -13.98 13.04
C ASP A 364 4.11 -12.61 13.52
N GLU A 365 5.35 -12.58 14.01
CA GLU A 365 6.05 -11.37 14.43
C GLU A 365 7.34 -11.18 13.64
N PHE A 366 7.35 -10.21 12.73
CA PHE A 366 8.52 -9.92 11.91
C PHE A 366 9.14 -8.56 12.23
N GLU A 367 10.39 -8.38 11.81
CA GLU A 367 11.13 -7.13 11.98
C GLU A 367 11.43 -6.51 10.62
N VAL A 368 11.15 -5.20 10.48
CA VAL A 368 11.31 -4.46 9.22
C VAL A 368 12.69 -3.78 9.10
N VAL A 369 13.49 -3.83 10.17
CA VAL A 369 14.84 -3.24 10.20
C VAL A 369 15.89 -4.32 9.94
N ASN A 370 17.10 -3.88 9.61
CA ASN A 370 18.23 -4.78 9.39
C ASN A 370 18.42 -5.71 10.61
N PRO A 371 18.30 -7.04 10.43
CA PRO A 371 18.37 -8.00 11.53
C PRO A 371 19.74 -8.05 12.22
N LEU A 372 20.78 -7.41 11.65
CA LEU A 372 22.13 -7.31 12.20
C LEU A 372 22.45 -5.91 12.78
N GLY A 373 21.52 -4.96 12.72
CA GLY A 373 21.74 -3.58 13.16
C GLY A 373 21.50 -3.35 14.66
N SER A 374 21.91 -2.18 15.15
CA SER A 374 21.70 -1.76 16.55
C SER A 374 20.23 -1.58 16.96
N LYS A 375 19.31 -1.62 16.00
CA LYS A 375 17.86 -1.53 16.23
C LYS A 375 17.15 -2.89 16.25
N ARG A 376 17.89 -3.99 16.19
CA ARG A 376 17.36 -5.37 16.24
C ARG A 376 16.49 -5.58 17.49
N GLY A 377 15.31 -6.15 17.29
CA GLY A 377 14.33 -6.45 18.33
C GLY A 377 13.48 -5.26 18.78
N ILE A 378 13.68 -4.05 18.25
CA ILE A 378 12.98 -2.83 18.71
C ILE A 378 11.72 -2.58 17.89
N HIS A 379 11.77 -2.79 16.58
CA HIS A 379 10.69 -2.43 15.65
C HIS A 379 9.98 -3.66 15.08
N LYS A 380 9.60 -4.57 15.97
CA LYS A 380 8.79 -5.74 15.61
C LYS A 380 7.36 -5.34 15.29
N ILE A 381 6.78 -5.98 14.27
CA ILE A 381 5.39 -5.86 13.89
C ILE A 381 4.75 -7.24 14.06
N ALA A 382 3.68 -7.29 14.83
CA ALA A 382 2.80 -8.43 14.93
C ALA A 382 1.77 -8.34 13.79
N ALA A 383 1.64 -9.43 13.05
CA ALA A 383 0.75 -9.52 11.92
C ALA A 383 -0.20 -10.70 12.07
N VAL A 384 -1.46 -10.47 11.72
CA VAL A 384 -2.46 -11.53 11.57
C VAL A 384 -2.82 -11.60 10.09
N TYR A 385 -2.64 -12.76 9.51
CA TYR A 385 -3.05 -13.08 8.15
C TYR A 385 -4.20 -14.08 8.17
N TYR A 386 -4.84 -14.27 7.03
CA TYR A 386 -5.77 -15.34 6.82
C TYR A 386 -5.72 -15.90 5.41
N THR A 387 -6.19 -17.14 5.27
CA THR A 387 -6.44 -17.77 3.98
C THR A 387 -7.75 -18.53 4.06
N LEU A 388 -8.45 -18.60 2.94
CA LEU A 388 -9.68 -19.37 2.85
C LEU A 388 -9.36 -20.86 2.71
N GLY A 389 -9.72 -21.66 3.71
CA GLY A 389 -9.55 -23.12 3.72
C GLY A 389 -10.43 -23.86 2.72
N ASN A 390 -11.43 -23.21 2.12
CA ASN A 390 -12.31 -23.85 1.14
C ASN A 390 -11.65 -24.04 -0.23
N ILE A 391 -10.60 -23.26 -0.56
CA ILE A 391 -9.94 -23.36 -1.87
C ILE A 391 -8.98 -24.56 -1.91
N TYR A 392 -8.73 -25.07 -3.12
CA TYR A 392 -7.84 -26.21 -3.32
C TYR A 392 -6.43 -25.99 -2.75
N PRO A 393 -5.77 -27.04 -2.23
CA PRO A 393 -4.47 -26.90 -1.56
C PRO A 393 -3.38 -26.20 -2.38
N TRP A 394 -3.31 -26.46 -3.69
CA TRP A 394 -2.31 -25.83 -4.57
C TRP A 394 -2.58 -24.34 -4.83
N HIS A 395 -3.83 -23.87 -4.75
CA HIS A 395 -4.15 -22.43 -4.73
C HIS A 395 -3.81 -21.85 -3.36
N ARG A 396 -4.19 -22.54 -2.28
CA ARG A 396 -3.95 -22.15 -0.89
C ARG A 396 -2.47 -21.93 -0.55
N SER A 397 -1.58 -22.66 -1.21
CA SER A 397 -0.12 -22.50 -1.04
C SER A 397 0.47 -21.27 -1.75
N GLU A 398 -0.28 -20.57 -2.60
CA GLU A 398 0.23 -19.40 -3.30
C GLU A 398 0.18 -18.15 -2.40
N LEU A 399 1.27 -17.37 -2.40
CA LEU A 399 1.39 -16.15 -1.59
C LEU A 399 0.22 -15.16 -1.78
N LYS A 400 -0.28 -15.03 -3.02
CA LYS A 400 -1.41 -14.14 -3.36
C LYS A 400 -2.73 -14.51 -2.69
N THR A 401 -2.85 -15.71 -2.13
CA THR A 401 -4.05 -16.17 -1.39
C THR A 401 -3.96 -15.91 0.11
N ILE A 402 -2.77 -15.57 0.61
CA ILE A 402 -2.54 -15.14 1.99
C ILE A 402 -2.89 -13.66 2.09
N GLN A 403 -3.95 -13.37 2.83
CA GLN A 403 -4.50 -12.04 2.99
C GLN A 403 -4.12 -11.48 4.36
N LEU A 404 -3.94 -10.17 4.44
CA LEU A 404 -3.62 -9.50 5.70
C LEU A 404 -4.91 -9.06 6.41
N CYS A 405 -4.99 -9.26 7.72
CA CYS A 405 -6.08 -8.81 8.59
C CYS A 405 -5.65 -7.71 9.56
N VAL A 406 -4.49 -7.87 10.22
CA VAL A 406 -4.03 -6.93 11.26
C VAL A 406 -2.54 -6.68 11.09
N LEU A 407 -2.13 -5.41 11.19
CA LEU A 407 -0.74 -5.01 11.40
C LEU A 407 -0.64 -4.13 12.63
N CYS A 408 0.01 -4.64 13.67
CA CYS A 408 0.15 -3.97 14.95
C CYS A 408 1.62 -3.94 15.38
N PRO A 409 2.21 -2.76 15.67
CA PRO A 409 3.50 -2.70 16.33
C PRO A 409 3.51 -3.55 17.61
N ASN A 410 4.51 -4.42 17.79
CA ASN A 410 4.59 -5.33 18.94
C ASN A 410 4.59 -4.58 20.28
N THR A 411 5.12 -3.35 20.32
CA THR A 411 5.07 -2.47 21.49
C THR A 411 3.65 -2.10 21.90
N ILE A 412 2.74 -1.95 20.92
CA ILE A 412 1.31 -1.74 21.18
C ILE A 412 0.70 -3.04 21.69
N LEU A 413 0.91 -4.15 20.98
CA LEU A 413 0.36 -5.46 21.36
C LEU A 413 0.73 -5.85 22.80
N LYS A 414 2.00 -5.67 23.20
CA LYS A 414 2.45 -5.94 24.58
C LYS A 414 1.81 -5.07 25.65
N ASN A 415 1.35 -3.87 25.29
CA ASN A 415 0.77 -2.94 26.24
C ASN A 415 -0.74 -3.13 26.41
N VAL A 416 -1.47 -3.37 25.31
CA VAL A 416 -2.95 -3.47 25.35
C VAL A 416 -3.48 -4.90 25.25
N GLY A 417 -2.64 -5.86 24.85
CA GLY A 417 -3.01 -7.27 24.72
C GLY A 417 -3.77 -7.60 23.42
N PHE A 418 -3.98 -8.90 23.21
CA PHE A 418 -4.73 -9.40 22.05
C PHE A 418 -6.21 -9.05 22.10
N ASP A 419 -6.80 -8.89 23.29
CA ASP A 419 -8.20 -8.55 23.46
C ASP A 419 -8.58 -7.27 22.70
N GLU A 420 -7.80 -6.20 22.84
CA GLU A 420 -8.06 -4.94 22.15
C GLU A 420 -7.59 -4.96 20.69
N VAL A 421 -6.47 -5.63 20.37
CA VAL A 421 -5.93 -5.68 19.00
C VAL A 421 -6.81 -6.53 18.07
N LEU A 422 -7.34 -7.65 18.56
CA LEU A 422 -8.17 -8.57 17.78
C LEU A 422 -9.66 -8.25 17.85
N LYS A 423 -10.09 -7.35 18.73
CA LYS A 423 -11.49 -6.90 18.87
C LYS A 423 -12.22 -6.67 17.53
N PRO A 424 -11.68 -5.90 16.55
CA PRO A 424 -12.37 -5.72 15.28
C PRO A 424 -12.48 -7.01 14.46
N LEU A 425 -11.45 -7.87 14.49
CA LEU A 425 -11.46 -9.17 13.82
C LEU A 425 -12.49 -10.13 14.45
N ILE A 426 -12.56 -10.20 15.78
CA ILE A 426 -13.53 -11.02 16.52
C ILE A 426 -14.95 -10.55 16.23
N TYR A 427 -15.18 -9.24 16.16
CA TYR A 427 -16.47 -8.68 15.79
C TYR A 427 -16.93 -9.15 14.39
N ASP A 428 -16.04 -9.05 13.39
CA ASP A 428 -16.32 -9.52 12.03
C ASP A 428 -16.56 -11.03 12.00
N LEU A 429 -15.75 -11.82 12.71
CA LEU A 429 -15.93 -13.28 12.81
C LEU A 429 -17.26 -13.65 13.47
N HIS A 430 -17.71 -12.93 14.49
CA HIS A 430 -19.03 -13.15 15.09
C HIS A 430 -20.18 -12.89 14.13
N ILE A 431 -20.10 -11.83 13.32
CA ILE A 431 -21.08 -11.60 12.26
C ILE A 431 -21.05 -12.76 11.27
N LEU A 432 -19.87 -13.23 10.89
CA LEU A 432 -19.72 -14.36 9.97
C LEU A 432 -20.32 -15.67 10.53
N GLU A 433 -20.21 -15.90 11.84
CA GLU A 433 -20.77 -17.08 12.51
C GLU A 433 -22.29 -17.05 12.68
N THR A 434 -22.86 -15.86 12.91
CA THR A 434 -24.25 -15.72 13.38
C THR A 434 -25.20 -15.11 12.36
N VAL A 435 -24.74 -14.13 11.57
CA VAL A 435 -25.53 -13.43 10.55
C VAL A 435 -25.20 -13.92 9.15
N GLY A 436 -23.92 -14.27 8.91
CA GLY A 436 -23.39 -14.64 7.61
C GLY A 436 -23.21 -13.44 6.68
N ILE A 437 -22.55 -13.68 5.53
CA ILE A 437 -22.35 -12.69 4.48
C ILE A 437 -23.16 -13.03 3.23
N GLU A 438 -23.65 -11.98 2.56
CA GLU A 438 -24.34 -12.08 1.27
C GLU A 438 -23.32 -11.90 0.12
N ILE A 439 -23.33 -12.84 -0.83
CA ILE A 439 -22.47 -12.79 -2.01
C ILE A 439 -23.36 -12.64 -3.24
N LEU A 440 -22.95 -11.76 -4.16
CA LEU A 440 -23.67 -11.56 -5.42
C LEU A 440 -23.73 -12.88 -6.19
N ASN A 441 -24.92 -13.24 -6.69
CA ASN A 441 -25.20 -14.49 -7.41
C ASN A 441 -25.13 -15.76 -6.54
N VAL A 442 -25.19 -15.62 -5.22
CA VAL A 442 -25.41 -16.74 -4.29
C VAL A 442 -26.73 -16.48 -3.56
N GLU A 443 -27.70 -17.38 -3.70
CA GLU A 443 -29.03 -17.20 -3.11
C GLU A 443 -29.02 -17.26 -1.58
N GLN A 444 -28.16 -18.10 -1.00
CA GLN A 444 -28.02 -18.27 0.43
C GLN A 444 -26.88 -17.43 1.02
N LYS A 445 -27.03 -17.04 2.29
CA LYS A 445 -25.93 -16.47 3.07
C LYS A 445 -24.86 -17.52 3.31
N LEU A 446 -23.60 -17.09 3.24
CA LEU A 446 -22.46 -17.90 3.62
C LEU A 446 -22.07 -17.59 5.06
N PHE A 447 -21.96 -18.64 5.86
CA PHE A 447 -21.50 -18.59 7.25
C PHE A 447 -20.09 -19.16 7.32
N GLY A 448 -19.36 -18.82 8.36
CA GLY A 448 -17.99 -19.30 8.55
C GLY A 448 -17.46 -19.04 9.94
N THR A 449 -16.32 -19.65 10.25
CA THR A 449 -15.61 -19.48 11.51
C THR A 449 -14.12 -19.79 11.32
N VAL A 450 -13.33 -19.59 12.36
CA VAL A 450 -11.91 -19.94 12.39
C VAL A 450 -11.77 -21.45 12.40
N ALA A 451 -11.11 -22.00 11.37
CA ALA A 451 -10.75 -23.41 11.29
C ALA A 451 -9.64 -23.74 12.30
N PHE A 452 -8.56 -22.97 12.26
CA PHE A 452 -7.45 -22.99 13.21
C PHE A 452 -6.61 -21.72 13.08
N VAL A 453 -5.75 -21.48 14.07
CA VAL A 453 -4.73 -20.43 14.03
C VAL A 453 -3.35 -21.08 14.02
N ALA A 454 -2.63 -20.91 12.91
CA ALA A 454 -1.25 -21.36 12.78
C ALA A 454 -0.28 -20.27 13.25
N ALA A 455 0.70 -20.67 14.04
CA ALA A 455 1.79 -19.81 14.49
C ALA A 455 2.95 -20.72 14.93
N ASP A 456 4.15 -20.14 15.05
CA ASP A 456 5.26 -20.81 15.73
C ASP A 456 4.89 -21.11 17.20
N ASN A 457 5.74 -21.86 17.91
CA ASN A 457 5.42 -22.22 19.29
C ASN A 457 5.22 -21.00 20.18
N LEU A 458 6.08 -19.98 20.05
CA LEU A 458 5.97 -18.79 20.89
C LEU A 458 4.68 -18.02 20.60
N GLY A 459 4.39 -17.75 19.32
CA GLY A 459 3.19 -17.07 18.87
C GLY A 459 1.91 -17.83 19.22
N SER A 460 1.91 -19.16 19.12
CA SER A 460 0.79 -20.00 19.57
C SER A 460 0.52 -19.87 21.06
N HIS A 461 1.56 -19.79 21.89
CA HIS A 461 1.39 -19.56 23.33
C HIS A 461 0.88 -18.15 23.62
N GLN A 462 1.40 -17.15 22.93
CA GLN A 462 0.98 -15.75 23.03
C GLN A 462 -0.50 -15.57 22.74
N ILE A 463 -0.95 -15.96 21.55
CA ILE A 463 -2.35 -15.77 21.13
C ILE A 463 -3.31 -16.70 21.89
N GLY A 464 -2.81 -17.84 22.37
CA GLY A 464 -3.58 -18.81 23.15
C GLY A 464 -3.71 -18.51 24.64
N GLY A 465 -3.04 -17.48 25.16
CA GLY A 465 -3.05 -17.15 26.60
C GLY A 465 -2.25 -18.12 27.47
N PHE A 466 -1.26 -18.82 26.89
CA PHE A 466 -0.38 -19.75 27.59
C PHE A 466 0.93 -19.09 28.03
N VAL A 467 1.72 -19.80 28.84
CA VAL A 467 3.04 -19.33 29.26
C VAL A 467 4.03 -19.35 28.10
N GLU A 468 4.62 -18.19 27.83
CA GLU A 468 5.61 -17.96 26.76
C GLU A 468 7.06 -18.27 27.18
N SER A 469 7.23 -19.11 28.20
CA SER A 469 8.55 -19.52 28.70
C SER A 469 8.67 -21.04 28.65
N PHE A 470 9.71 -21.50 27.97
CA PHE A 470 10.03 -22.92 27.78
C PHE A 470 11.22 -23.35 28.65
N SER A 471 11.50 -22.61 29.72
CA SER A 471 12.57 -22.94 30.66
C SER A 471 12.17 -24.09 31.58
N SER A 472 13.15 -24.75 32.20
CA SER A 472 12.95 -25.83 33.17
C SER A 472 12.14 -25.43 34.41
N ASN A 473 11.97 -24.13 34.64
CA ASN A 473 11.23 -23.59 35.79
C ASN A 473 9.71 -23.55 35.56
N VAL A 474 9.26 -23.76 34.32
CA VAL A 474 7.84 -23.87 34.00
C VAL A 474 7.47 -25.35 34.03
N GLU A 475 6.56 -25.71 34.92
CA GLU A 475 6.22 -27.12 35.14
C GLU A 475 5.39 -27.68 33.99
N ASN A 476 4.37 -26.95 33.50
CA ASN A 476 3.50 -27.42 32.42
C ASN A 476 3.64 -26.52 31.18
N ILE A 477 4.68 -26.75 30.38
CA ILE A 477 4.96 -25.97 29.17
C ILE A 477 4.08 -26.32 27.97
N CYS A 478 3.43 -27.49 27.98
CA CYS A 478 2.70 -27.97 26.81
C CYS A 478 1.32 -27.30 26.67
N ARG A 479 1.03 -26.75 25.49
CA ARG A 479 -0.31 -26.22 25.14
C ARG A 479 -1.34 -27.30 24.82
N PHE A 480 -0.92 -28.55 24.59
CA PHE A 480 -1.82 -29.65 24.22
C PHE A 480 -2.22 -30.53 25.41
N CYS A 481 -1.32 -30.71 26.38
CA CYS A 481 -1.53 -31.60 27.52
C CYS A 481 -1.06 -30.99 28.84
N LEU A 482 -1.38 -31.67 29.94
CA LEU A 482 -0.99 -31.30 31.31
C LEU A 482 0.30 -31.98 31.76
N GLY A 483 1.08 -32.55 30.83
CA GLY A 483 2.38 -33.16 31.15
C GLY A 483 3.32 -32.16 31.83
N THR A 484 4.00 -32.62 32.87
CA THR A 484 5.05 -31.84 33.52
C THR A 484 6.37 -31.90 32.73
N SER A 485 7.26 -30.95 32.94
CA SER A 485 8.59 -30.88 32.31
C SER A 485 9.44 -32.13 32.52
N ASN A 486 9.19 -32.89 33.59
CA ASN A 486 9.83 -34.20 33.81
C ASN A 486 9.13 -35.33 33.03
N GLN A 487 7.80 -35.35 33.04
CA GLN A 487 7.03 -36.36 32.31
C GLN A 487 7.29 -36.29 30.80
N ILE A 488 7.31 -35.10 30.20
CA ILE A 488 7.53 -34.94 28.75
C ILE A 488 8.94 -35.34 28.29
N GLN A 489 9.92 -35.43 29.19
CA GLN A 489 11.27 -35.91 28.86
C GLN A 489 11.38 -37.43 28.90
N THR A 490 10.50 -38.09 29.66
CA THR A 490 10.61 -39.52 29.99
C THR A 490 9.49 -40.37 29.41
N GLN A 491 8.38 -39.75 29.00
CA GLN A 491 7.20 -40.42 28.46
C GLN A 491 7.03 -40.04 26.99
N TYR A 492 6.85 -41.06 26.14
CA TYR A 492 6.75 -40.91 24.69
C TYR A 492 5.40 -41.37 24.13
N ASN A 493 4.54 -42.00 24.95
CA ASN A 493 3.20 -42.39 24.54
C ASN A 493 2.21 -41.27 24.91
N PRO A 494 1.50 -40.67 23.92
CA PRO A 494 0.49 -39.63 24.17
C PRO A 494 -0.60 -40.03 25.17
N ASP A 495 -0.96 -41.31 25.24
CA ASP A 495 -2.02 -41.82 26.14
C ASP A 495 -1.65 -41.71 27.63
N GLN A 496 -0.37 -41.43 27.94
CA GLN A 496 0.11 -41.21 29.31
C GLN A 496 -0.17 -39.79 29.82
N PHE A 497 -0.61 -38.89 28.94
CA PHE A 497 -0.85 -37.50 29.27
C PHE A 497 -2.34 -37.18 29.28
N GLU A 498 -2.77 -36.42 30.29
CA GLU A 498 -4.09 -35.79 30.26
C GLU A 498 -4.06 -34.62 29.26
N PHE A 499 -4.92 -34.68 28.24
CA PHE A 499 -5.07 -33.59 27.27
C PHE A 499 -5.84 -32.41 27.85
N ARG A 500 -5.46 -31.21 27.40
CA ARG A 500 -6.25 -30.00 27.67
C ARG A 500 -7.57 -30.08 26.91
N ASN A 501 -8.65 -29.72 27.59
CA ASN A 501 -9.98 -29.59 27.03
C ASN A 501 -10.63 -28.31 27.57
N GLU A 502 -11.76 -27.92 27.00
CA GLU A 502 -12.44 -26.68 27.37
C GLU A 502 -12.79 -26.60 28.86
N VAL A 503 -13.14 -27.73 29.47
CA VAL A 503 -13.52 -27.83 30.90
C VAL A 503 -12.31 -27.58 31.81
N ASN A 504 -11.22 -28.33 31.63
CA ASN A 504 -10.03 -28.15 32.47
C ASN A 504 -9.33 -26.81 32.18
N TYR A 505 -9.30 -26.37 30.92
CA TYR A 505 -8.78 -25.05 30.54
C TYR A 505 -9.53 -23.91 31.23
N SER A 506 -10.87 -23.90 31.18
CA SER A 506 -11.69 -22.89 31.84
C SER A 506 -11.45 -22.83 33.35
N ASN A 507 -11.24 -23.98 34.00
CA ASN A 507 -10.88 -24.05 35.41
C ASN A 507 -9.47 -23.48 35.66
N HIS A 508 -8.52 -23.73 34.77
CA HIS A 508 -7.15 -23.20 34.88
C HIS A 508 -7.11 -21.68 34.70
N VAL A 509 -7.88 -21.13 33.75
CA VAL A 509 -8.06 -19.68 33.57
C VAL A 509 -8.59 -19.04 34.85
N LYS A 510 -9.67 -19.60 35.44
CA LYS A 510 -10.25 -19.08 36.68
C LYS A 510 -9.26 -19.09 37.84
N LYS A 511 -8.49 -20.18 37.98
CA LYS A 511 -7.45 -20.29 39.02
C LYS A 511 -6.29 -19.33 38.79
N ALA A 512 -5.86 -19.14 37.55
CA ALA A 512 -4.82 -18.18 37.20
C ALA A 512 -5.23 -16.74 37.55
N ALA A 513 -6.50 -16.38 37.32
CA ALA A 513 -7.03 -15.06 37.68
C ALA A 513 -7.18 -14.84 39.20
N GLN A 514 -7.30 -15.92 39.99
CA GLN A 514 -7.45 -15.86 41.45
C GLN A 514 -6.12 -15.90 42.21
N ASP A 515 -5.00 -16.21 41.55
CA ASP A 515 -3.70 -16.35 42.20
C ASP A 515 -3.11 -14.98 42.56
N THR A 516 -3.19 -14.62 43.83
CA THR A 516 -2.57 -13.41 44.41
C THR A 516 -1.11 -13.65 44.87
N GLY A 517 -0.60 -14.88 44.73
CA GLY A 517 0.69 -15.34 45.26
C GLY A 517 1.91 -15.09 44.36
N GLY A 518 1.75 -14.34 43.26
CA GLY A 518 2.85 -13.93 42.38
C GLY A 518 3.17 -14.88 41.23
N ARG A 519 2.50 -16.05 41.12
CA ARG A 519 2.53 -16.84 39.88
C ARG A 519 1.49 -16.29 38.91
N ALA A 520 1.95 -15.69 37.82
CA ALA A 520 1.08 -15.12 36.78
C ALA A 520 0.39 -16.18 35.88
N HIS A 521 0.30 -17.44 36.32
CA HIS A 521 -0.27 -18.55 35.56
C HIS A 521 -0.63 -19.75 36.45
N TYR A 522 -1.55 -20.59 35.98
CA TYR A 522 -1.90 -21.87 36.60
C TYR A 522 -1.79 -23.00 35.56
N LEU A 523 -0.97 -24.02 35.85
CA LEU A 523 -0.71 -25.17 34.96
C LEU A 523 -0.47 -24.73 33.50
N GLY A 524 0.43 -23.76 33.30
CA GLY A 524 0.81 -23.25 31.99
C GLY A 524 -0.16 -22.26 31.31
N VAL A 525 -1.31 -21.94 31.93
CA VAL A 525 -2.29 -20.96 31.41
C VAL A 525 -2.19 -19.64 32.16
N LYS A 526 -2.04 -18.51 31.46
CA LYS A 526 -1.98 -17.16 32.04
C LYS A 526 -3.36 -16.51 32.13
N HIS A 527 -4.09 -16.51 31.02
CA HIS A 527 -5.40 -15.88 30.90
C HIS A 527 -6.20 -16.56 29.78
N ASP A 528 -7.48 -16.21 29.67
CA ASP A 528 -8.31 -16.67 28.55
C ASP A 528 -7.85 -16.03 27.24
N SER A 529 -8.01 -16.74 26.12
CA SER A 529 -7.78 -16.17 24.80
C SER A 529 -9.04 -15.48 24.30
N VAL A 530 -8.92 -14.27 23.76
CA VAL A 530 -10.04 -13.55 23.12
C VAL A 530 -10.70 -14.35 21.98
N LEU A 531 -9.96 -15.29 21.36
CA LEU A 531 -10.49 -16.17 20.32
C LEU A 531 -11.52 -17.17 20.84
N ASN A 532 -11.49 -17.52 22.13
CA ASN A 532 -12.46 -18.43 22.74
C ASN A 532 -13.85 -17.80 22.87
N ASN A 533 -13.99 -16.50 22.60
CA ASN A 533 -15.30 -15.84 22.51
C ASN A 533 -16.11 -16.35 21.30
N LEU A 534 -15.45 -16.87 20.26
CA LEU A 534 -16.10 -17.41 19.06
C LEU A 534 -16.95 -18.66 19.37
N ASN A 535 -18.04 -18.84 18.63
CA ASN A 535 -19.01 -19.91 18.92
C ASN A 535 -18.50 -21.30 18.53
N TYR A 536 -17.60 -21.37 17.56
CA TYR A 536 -17.18 -22.63 16.94
C TYR A 536 -15.66 -22.85 16.96
N TYR A 537 -14.94 -22.09 17.78
CA TYR A 537 -13.49 -22.19 17.91
C TYR A 537 -13.05 -22.17 19.37
N HIS A 538 -12.05 -22.99 19.72
CA HIS A 538 -11.39 -22.93 21.02
C HIS A 538 -9.90 -23.28 20.92
N VAL A 539 -9.06 -22.56 21.67
CA VAL A 539 -7.58 -22.67 21.58
C VAL A 539 -7.03 -24.05 21.95
N THR A 540 -7.73 -24.84 22.76
CA THR A 540 -7.30 -26.21 23.11
C THR A 540 -7.29 -27.18 21.93
N ARG A 541 -8.02 -26.86 20.85
CA ARG A 541 -8.08 -27.68 19.63
C ARG A 541 -7.68 -26.89 18.37
N GLY A 542 -7.67 -25.56 18.45
CA GLY A 542 -7.47 -24.66 17.32
C GLY A 542 -6.04 -24.16 17.08
N LEU A 543 -5.06 -24.62 17.85
CA LEU A 543 -3.65 -24.19 17.75
C LEU A 543 -2.73 -25.35 17.35
N PRO A 544 -2.74 -25.78 16.06
CA PRO A 544 -1.94 -26.92 15.60
C PRO A 544 -0.43 -26.71 15.78
N PRO A 545 0.37 -27.79 15.73
CA PRO A 545 1.82 -27.69 15.63
C PRO A 545 2.25 -27.09 14.29
N ASP A 546 3.42 -26.48 14.27
CA ASP A 546 4.03 -25.93 13.07
C ASP A 546 5.09 -26.89 12.56
N CYS A 547 4.78 -27.62 11.49
CA CYS A 547 5.70 -28.62 10.93
C CYS A 547 7.03 -27.99 10.49
N MET A 548 7.03 -26.75 10.01
CA MET A 548 8.26 -26.08 9.59
C MET A 548 9.17 -25.84 10.79
N HIS A 549 8.65 -25.22 11.85
CA HIS A 549 9.45 -24.88 13.02
C HIS A 549 9.72 -26.09 13.93
N ASP A 550 8.73 -26.94 14.16
CA ASP A 550 8.81 -28.06 15.11
C ASP A 550 9.60 -29.24 14.52
N VAL A 551 9.34 -29.58 13.26
CA VAL A 551 9.91 -30.78 12.62
C VAL A 551 11.12 -30.40 11.77
N LEU A 552 10.96 -29.55 10.76
CA LEU A 552 12.00 -29.31 9.76
C LEU A 552 13.18 -28.51 10.36
N GLU A 553 12.90 -27.40 11.02
CA GLU A 553 13.91 -26.56 11.68
C GLU A 553 14.28 -27.08 13.07
N GLY A 554 13.36 -27.79 13.72
CA GLY A 554 13.52 -28.41 15.03
C GLY A 554 14.08 -29.83 14.94
N VAL A 555 13.24 -30.82 15.22
CA VAL A 555 13.66 -32.22 15.46
C VAL A 555 14.56 -32.77 14.35
N CYS A 556 14.18 -32.61 13.08
CA CYS A 556 14.98 -33.13 11.96
C CYS A 556 16.37 -32.50 11.92
N ARG A 557 16.50 -31.20 12.20
CA ARG A 557 17.79 -30.51 12.18
C ARG A 557 18.79 -31.09 13.20
N TYR A 558 18.30 -31.55 14.36
CA TYR A 558 19.15 -32.07 15.43
C TYR A 558 19.34 -33.59 15.36
N GLU A 559 18.26 -34.33 15.11
CA GLU A 559 18.26 -35.80 15.18
C GLU A 559 18.69 -36.47 13.88
N LEU A 560 18.30 -35.93 12.72
CA LEU A 560 18.60 -36.55 11.43
C LEU A 560 20.12 -36.70 11.20
N PRO A 561 20.98 -35.71 11.52
CA PRO A 561 22.43 -35.89 11.40
C PRO A 561 22.96 -37.03 12.27
N LEU A 562 22.45 -37.20 13.50
CA LEU A 562 22.86 -38.25 14.42
C LEU A 562 22.45 -39.64 13.91
N ILE A 563 21.21 -39.74 13.40
CA ILE A 563 20.68 -40.96 12.78
C ILE A 563 21.53 -41.33 11.55
N LEU A 564 21.75 -40.39 10.64
CA LEU A 564 22.54 -40.61 9.44
C LEU A 564 23.98 -41.02 9.77
N GLN A 565 24.61 -40.39 10.76
CA GLN A 565 25.95 -40.75 11.22
C GLN A 565 25.99 -42.17 11.79
N LYS A 566 24.97 -42.59 12.54
CA LYS A 566 24.88 -43.97 13.08
C LYS A 566 24.70 -44.99 11.96
N LEU A 567 23.83 -44.71 10.99
CA LEU A 567 23.59 -45.59 9.84
C LEU A 567 24.83 -45.72 8.95
N GLU A 568 25.59 -44.63 8.76
CA GLU A 568 26.89 -44.63 8.08
C GLU A 568 27.90 -45.52 8.83
N LYS A 569 28.03 -45.36 10.16
CA LYS A 569 28.92 -46.19 11.00
C LYS A 569 28.54 -47.67 10.94
N GLN A 570 27.25 -47.98 10.85
CA GLN A 570 26.71 -49.32 10.69
C GLN A 570 26.82 -49.85 9.24
N LYS A 571 27.37 -49.06 8.32
CA LYS A 571 27.58 -49.40 6.91
C LYS A 571 26.28 -49.70 6.13
N HIS A 572 25.16 -49.12 6.55
CA HIS A 572 23.92 -49.20 5.77
C HIS A 572 23.99 -48.42 4.46
N PHE A 573 24.78 -47.34 4.43
CA PHE A 573 25.13 -46.59 3.22
C PHE A 573 26.49 -45.92 3.39
N SER A 574 27.08 -45.46 2.29
CA SER A 574 28.27 -44.60 2.30
C SER A 574 27.88 -43.13 2.17
N ARG A 575 28.70 -42.22 2.70
CA ARG A 575 28.49 -40.78 2.54
C ARG A 575 28.42 -40.35 1.08
N THR A 576 29.19 -41.00 0.20
CA THR A 576 29.15 -40.80 -1.25
C THR A 576 27.79 -41.18 -1.85
N THR A 577 27.19 -42.29 -1.38
CA THR A 577 25.86 -42.72 -1.81
C THR A 577 24.80 -41.70 -1.39
N LEU A 578 24.87 -41.20 -0.15
CA LEU A 578 23.95 -40.19 0.35
C LEU A 578 24.02 -38.89 -0.47
N PHE A 579 25.23 -38.38 -0.75
CA PHE A 579 25.39 -37.17 -1.55
C PHE A 579 24.83 -37.32 -2.97
N LYS A 580 25.03 -38.47 -3.62
CA LYS A 580 24.43 -38.74 -4.95
C LYS A 580 22.91 -38.73 -4.91
N ILE A 581 22.30 -39.28 -3.86
CA ILE A 581 20.83 -39.26 -3.71
C ILE A 581 20.34 -37.82 -3.50
N MET A 582 21.05 -37.02 -2.71
CA MET A 582 20.71 -35.61 -2.50
C MET A 582 20.82 -34.79 -3.80
N GLU A 583 21.85 -35.03 -4.61
CA GLU A 583 21.99 -34.36 -5.92
C GLU A 583 20.83 -34.66 -6.86
N ILE A 584 20.30 -35.89 -6.85
CA ILE A 584 19.13 -36.28 -7.64
C ILE A 584 17.85 -35.58 -7.15
N TRP A 585 17.73 -35.33 -5.84
CA TRP A 585 16.57 -34.66 -5.24
C TRP A 585 16.58 -33.13 -5.40
N CYS A 586 17.77 -32.53 -5.55
CA CYS A 586 17.93 -31.08 -5.75
C CYS A 586 17.82 -30.64 -7.23
N GLN A 587 17.74 -31.60 -8.17
CA GLN A 587 17.40 -31.39 -9.58
C GLN A 587 15.89 -31.57 -9.76
#